data_AF-A0A9E5IW61-F1
#
_entry.id   AF-A0A9E5IW61-F1
#
_cell.length_a   1.000
_cell.length_b   1.000
_cell.length_c   1.000
_cell.angle_alpha   90.00
_cell.angle_beta   90.00
_cell.angle_gamma   90.00
#
_symmetry.space_group_name_H-M   'P 1'
#
loop_
_entity.id
_entity.type
_entity.pdbx_description
1 polymer ?
#
loop_
_entity_poly.entity_id
_entity_poly.type
_entity_poly.pdbx_seq_one_letter_code
_entity_poly.pdbx_strand_id
1 'polypeptide(L)' 'MIEENIDIQTANGSMNTFVVFPEEDGPHPVVFFYMDAPGKREELHDMARRLAS' A
#
# COMPACT_ATOMS: atom_id res chain seq x y z
N MET A 1 -10.87 2.53 -7.46
CA MET A 1 -9.44 2.26 -7.21
C MET A 1 -9.21 0.77 -7.34
N ILE A 2 -8.00 0.38 -7.73
CA ILE A 2 -7.59 -1.02 -7.78
C ILE A 2 -6.88 -1.35 -6.46
N GLU A 3 -7.36 -2.38 -5.76
CA GLU A 3 -6.81 -2.84 -4.49
C GLU A 3 -6.25 -4.26 -4.63
N GLU A 4 -5.04 -4.48 -4.12
CA GLU A 4 -4.40 -5.78 -4.16
C GLU A 4 -3.60 -6.04 -2.88
N ASN A 5 -3.54 -7.31 -2.46
CA ASN A 5 -2.58 -7.75 -1.46
C ASN A 5 -1.51 -8.57 -2.17
N ILE A 6 -0.27 -8.09 -2.10
CA ILE A 6 0.88 -8.74 -2.71
C ILE A 6 1.94 -9.03 -1.67
N ASP A 7 2.84 -9.95 -2.01
CA ASP A 7 4.00 -10.29 -1.20
C ASP A 7 5.27 -9.78 -1.88
N ILE A 8 5.86 -8.71 -1.34
CA ILE A 8 7.11 -8.14 -1.85
C ILE A 8 8.26 -8.98 -1.31
N GLN A 9 9.06 -9.56 -2.21
CA GLN A 9 10.27 -10.28 -1.81
C GLN A 9 11.37 -9.31 -1.40
N THR A 10 11.87 -9.45 -0.18
CA THR A 10 12.96 -8.64 0.38
C THR A 10 14.14 -9.53 0.76
N ALA A 11 15.31 -8.92 1.04
CA ALA A 11 16.48 -9.64 1.54
C ALA A 11 16.24 -10.37 2.88
N ASN A 12 15.19 -9.98 3.64
CA ASN A 12 14.84 -10.57 4.93
C ASN A 12 13.61 -11.48 4.88
N GLY A 13 13.07 -11.76 3.69
CA GLY A 13 11.91 -12.62 3.48
C GLY A 13 10.75 -11.91 2.78
N SER A 14 9.59 -12.57 2.77
CA SER A 14 8.35 -12.05 2.16
C SER A 14 7.73 -10.97 3.04
N MET A 15 7.40 -9.82 2.44
CA MET A 15 6.69 -8.72 3.09
C MET A 15 5.29 -8.58 2.51
N ASN A 16 4.29 -8.96 3.30
CA ASN A 16 2.90 -8.77 2.93
C ASN A 16 2.57 -7.27 2.82
N THR A 17 2.02 -6.87 1.68
CA THR A 17 1.84 -5.46 1.33
C THR A 17 0.44 -5.26 0.75
N PHE A 18 -0.23 -4.22 1.20
CA PHE A 18 -1.48 -3.78 0.60
C PHE A 18 -1.19 -2.61 -0.34
N VAL A 19 -1.64 -2.74 -1.58
CA VAL A 19 -1.40 -1.78 -2.65
C VAL A 19 -2.74 -1.20 -3.09
N VAL A 20 -2.77 0.11 -3.23
CA VAL A 20 -3.89 0.83 -3.83
C VAL A 20 -3.36 1.63 -5.01
N PHE A 21 -4.04 1.52 -6.15
CA PHE A 21 -3.69 2.22 -7.37
C PHE A 21 -4.90 3.04 -7.89
N PRO A 22 -4.70 4.29 -8.33
CA PRO A 22 -5.76 5.09 -8.97
C PRO A 22 -6.35 4.38 -10.20
N GLU A 23 -7.63 4.58 -10.50
CA GLU A 23 -8.21 4.05 -11.76
C GLU A 23 -7.82 4.86 -13.00
N GLU A 24 -7.30 6.08 -12.80
CA GLU A 24 -6.85 6.93 -13.89
C GLU A 24 -5.54 6.40 -14.50
N ASP A 25 -5.50 6.37 -15.82
CA ASP A 25 -4.31 6.00 -16.58
C ASP A 25 -3.21 7.06 -16.47
N GLY A 26 -1.96 6.61 -16.41
CA GLY A 26 -0.79 7.49 -16.45
C GLY A 26 0.25 7.17 -15.38
N PRO A 27 1.40 7.87 -15.41
CA PRO A 27 2.42 7.71 -14.40
C PRO A 27 2.00 8.40 -13.10
N HIS A 28 1.94 7.64 -12.01
CA HIS A 28 1.66 8.14 -10.66
C HIS A 28 2.92 8.06 -9.78
N PRO A 29 3.15 9.02 -8.88
CA PRO A 29 4.24 8.91 -7.90
C PRO A 29 3.98 7.75 -6.94
N VAL A 30 5.04 7.01 -6.59
CA VAL A 30 4.95 5.89 -5.63
C VAL A 30 5.10 6.43 -4.20
N VAL A 31 4.22 5.98 -3.31
CA VAL A 31 4.28 6.27 -1.87
C VAL A 31 4.45 4.97 -1.10
N PHE A 32 5.54 4.87 -0.32
CA PHE A 32 5.70 3.80 0.67
C PHE A 32 5.15 4.28 2.01
N PHE A 33 4.04 3.71 2.44
CA PHE A 33 3.38 4.06 3.69
C PHE A 33 3.55 2.93 4.71
N TYR A 34 4.44 3.16 5.68
CA TYR A 34 4.71 2.20 6.74
C TYR A 34 3.85 2.47 7.97
N MET A 35 3.48 1.39 8.65
CA MET A 35 2.81 1.43 9.94
C MET A 35 3.75 1.88 11.07
N ASP A 36 3.17 2.43 12.13
CA ASP A 36 3.83 2.67 13.41
C ASP A 36 3.91 1.39 14.27
N ALA A 37 4.44 1.52 15.49
CA ALA A 37 4.82 0.39 16.36
C ALA A 37 3.70 -0.58 16.84
N PRO A 38 2.38 -0.34 16.74
CA PRO A 38 1.41 -1.40 16.96
C PRO A 38 1.11 -2.24 15.70
N GLY A 39 1.54 -1.78 14.53
CA GLY A 39 1.39 -2.50 13.28
C GLY A 39 0.16 -2.15 12.43
N LYS A 40 -0.13 -3.00 11.45
CA LYS A 40 -1.11 -2.76 10.39
C LYS A 40 -2.54 -2.86 10.91
N ARG A 41 -3.36 -1.85 10.63
CA ARG A 41 -4.78 -1.73 11.01
C ARG A 41 -5.59 -1.18 9.83
N GLU A 42 -6.91 -1.35 9.84
CA GLU A 42 -7.79 -0.92 8.74
C GLU A 42 -7.68 0.59 8.47
N GLU A 43 -7.44 1.39 9.51
CA GLU A 43 -7.28 2.85 9.36
C GLU A 43 -6.09 3.20 8.46
N LEU A 44 -5.05 2.35 8.40
CA LEU A 44 -3.93 2.55 7.48
C LEU A 44 -4.31 2.22 6.04
N HIS A 45 -5.25 1.29 5.82
CA HIS A 45 -5.83 1.04 4.49
C HIS A 45 -6.65 2.24 4.02
N ASP A 46 -7.47 2.82 4.90
CA ASP A 46 -8.24 4.03 4.59
C ASP A 46 -7.32 5.21 4.25
N MET A 47 -6.21 5.36 4.97
CA MET A 47 -5.20 6.36 4.64
C MET A 47 -4.51 6.08 3.30
N ALA A 48 -4.17 4.82 3.00
CA ALA A 48 -3.58 4.45 1.71
C ALA A 48 -4.55 4.72 0.54
N ARG A 49 -5.84 4.41 0.68
CA ARG A 49 -6.88 4.76 -0.28
C ARG A 49 -6.94 6.27 -0.49
N ARG A 50 -6.95 7.08 0.58
CA ARG A 50 -6.95 8.55 0.47
C ARG A 50 -5.69 9.14 -0.16
N LEU A 51 -4.55 8.46 -0.09
CA LEU A 51 -3.33 8.88 -0.78
C LEU A 51 -3.37 8.55 -2.28
N ALA A 52 -4.12 7.51 -2.67
CA ALA A 52 -4.29 7.07 -4.04
C ALA A 52 -5.55 7.65 -4.73
N SER A 53 -6.28 8.57 -4.08
CA SER A 53 -7.43 9.28 -4.65
C SER A 53 -7.06 10.54 -5.41
#